data_AF-U1QUD4-F1
#
_entry.id   AF-U1QUD4-F1
#
_cell.length_a   1.000
_cell.length_b   1.000
_cell.length_c   1.000
_cell.angle_alpha   90.00
_cell.angle_beta   90.00
_cell.angle_gamma   90.00
#
_symmetry.space_group_name_H-M   'P 1'
#
loop_
_entity.id
_entity.type
_entity.pdbx_description
1 polymer ?
#
loop_
_entity_poly.entity_id
_entity_poly.type
_entity_poly.pdbx_seq_one_letter_code
_entity_poly.pdbx_strand_id
1 'polypeptide(L)'
;MHRIREQVLDEHRETVAAVVDVGAAVASAVERRPVTDGDRLRRPFEALLRERGLAAQLLGVLTTGAKALNTGIEAEPVPGPPYLVVTSRGPLCRGTLTDGRRLVVELLVFAVERQPPRYRFRDPAAEECLQVSLR
;
A
#
# COMPACT_ATOMS: atom_id res chain seq x y z
N MET A 1 11.98 -12.51 2.05
CA MET A 1 10.75 -11.69 1.90
C MET A 1 9.51 -12.44 2.35
N HIS A 2 9.38 -13.74 2.06
CA HIS A 2 8.25 -14.58 2.48
C HIS A 2 7.86 -14.41 3.97
N ARG A 3 8.83 -14.59 4.90
CA ARG A 3 8.60 -14.40 6.35
C ARG A 3 8.05 -13.02 6.73
N ILE A 4 8.51 -11.94 6.09
CA ILE A 4 8.00 -10.58 6.36
C ILE A 4 6.55 -10.48 5.91
N ARG A 5 6.28 -10.98 4.70
CA ARG A 5 4.94 -10.96 4.12
C ARG A 5 3.95 -11.76 4.98
N GLU A 6 4.33 -12.93 5.46
CA GLU A 6 3.51 -13.74 6.39
C GLU A 6 3.21 -12.96 7.67
N GLN A 7 4.22 -12.42 8.35
CA GLN A 7 4.00 -11.69 9.60
C GLN A 7 3.17 -10.41 9.42
N VAL A 8 3.37 -9.68 8.31
CA VAL A 8 2.54 -8.52 7.99
C VAL A 8 1.09 -8.96 7.72
N LEU A 9 0.86 -10.07 7.03
CA LEU A 9 -0.49 -10.59 6.80
C LEU A 9 -1.13 -11.13 8.07
N ASP A 10 -0.37 -11.72 8.99
CA ASP A 10 -0.91 -12.21 10.25
C ASP A 10 -1.35 -11.05 11.16
N GLU A 11 -0.56 -9.97 11.23
CA GLU A 11 -0.84 -8.84 12.13
C GLU A 11 -1.73 -7.76 11.50
N HIS A 12 -1.65 -7.56 10.18
CA HIS A 12 -2.31 -6.45 9.47
C HIS A 12 -3.32 -6.90 8.41
N ARG A 13 -3.83 -8.14 8.48
CA ARG A 13 -4.80 -8.67 7.52
C ARG A 13 -5.99 -7.73 7.29
N GLU A 14 -6.57 -7.25 8.38
CA GLU A 14 -7.75 -6.39 8.36
C GLU A 14 -7.43 -5.03 7.72
N THR A 15 -6.26 -4.46 8.02
CA THR A 15 -5.78 -3.23 7.38
C THR A 15 -5.62 -3.43 5.88
N VAL A 16 -5.03 -4.54 5.43
CA VAL A 16 -4.86 -4.85 4.00
C VAL A 16 -6.22 -5.04 3.32
N ALA A 17 -7.14 -5.78 3.95
CA ALA A 17 -8.50 -5.96 3.44
C ALA A 17 -9.25 -4.62 3.33
N ALA A 18 -9.17 -3.77 4.36
CA ALA A 18 -9.78 -2.45 4.35
C ALA A 18 -9.22 -1.57 3.21
N VAL A 19 -7.93 -1.67 2.88
CA VAL A 19 -7.33 -0.97 1.74
C VAL A 19 -7.89 -1.50 0.41
N VAL A 20 -8.13 -2.80 0.29
CA VAL A 20 -8.79 -3.40 -0.89
C VAL A 20 -10.23 -2.90 -1.01
N ASP A 21 -10.99 -2.85 0.09
CA ASP A 21 -12.37 -2.34 0.12
C ASP A 21 -12.45 -0.88 -0.32
N VAL A 22 -11.51 -0.04 0.14
CA VAL A 22 -11.42 1.34 -0.33
C VAL A 22 -11.13 1.38 -1.83
N GLY A 23 -10.25 0.50 -2.33
CA GLY A 23 -10.00 0.34 -3.76
C GLY A 23 -11.25 -0.01 -4.56
N ALA A 24 -12.05 -0.97 -4.07
CA ALA A 24 -13.31 -1.38 -4.67
C ALA A 24 -14.32 -0.23 -4.70
N ALA A 25 -14.43 0.53 -3.61
CA ALA A 25 -15.31 1.70 -3.52
C ALA A 25 -14.92 2.78 -4.55
N VAL A 26 -13.63 3.11 -4.65
CA VAL A 26 -13.12 4.06 -5.67
C VAL A 26 -13.44 3.55 -7.07
N ALA A 27 -13.15 2.28 -7.37
CA ALA A 27 -13.37 1.69 -8.69
C ALA A 27 -14.84 1.69 -9.12
N SER A 28 -15.75 1.53 -8.15
CA SER A 28 -17.19 1.55 -8.35
C SER A 28 -17.72 2.96 -8.61
N ALA A 29 -17.12 3.98 -8.00
CA ALA A 29 -17.51 5.38 -8.18
C ALA A 29 -17.01 6.01 -9.50
N VAL A 30 -16.08 5.36 -10.21
CA VAL A 30 -15.58 5.88 -11.48
C VAL A 30 -16.58 5.63 -12.62
N GLU A 31 -17.20 6.71 -13.09
CA GLU A 31 -18.21 6.67 -14.17
C GLU A 31 -17.60 6.44 -15.57
N ARG A 32 -16.50 7.14 -15.91
CA ARG A 32 -15.89 7.08 -17.26
C ARG A 32 -14.76 6.06 -17.33
N ARG A 33 -15.00 4.97 -18.09
CA ARG A 33 -14.05 3.89 -18.39
C ARG A 33 -13.66 3.88 -19.89
N PRO A 34 -12.46 3.40 -20.25
CA PRO A 34 -11.35 3.01 -19.36
C PRO A 34 -10.78 4.21 -18.61
N VAL A 35 -10.21 3.97 -17.43
CA VAL A 35 -9.49 5.03 -16.71
C VAL A 35 -8.12 5.19 -17.36
N THR A 36 -7.86 6.35 -17.94
CA THR A 36 -6.58 6.66 -18.61
C THR A 36 -5.71 7.64 -17.82
N ASP A 37 -6.29 8.30 -16.83
CA ASP A 37 -5.62 9.20 -15.90
C ASP A 37 -5.60 8.58 -14.49
N GLY A 38 -4.40 8.27 -13.99
CA GLY A 38 -4.21 7.65 -12.68
C GLY A 38 -4.60 8.54 -11.51
N ASP A 39 -4.61 9.87 -11.68
CA ASP A 39 -5.04 10.80 -10.64
C ASP A 39 -6.53 10.67 -10.31
N ARG A 40 -7.34 10.21 -11.28
CA ARG A 40 -8.76 9.90 -11.08
C ARG A 40 -9.00 8.74 -10.11
N LEU A 41 -7.99 7.89 -9.87
CA LEU A 41 -8.03 6.86 -8.83
C LEU A 41 -7.26 7.30 -7.59
N ARG A 42 -6.03 7.80 -7.78
CA ARG A 42 -5.11 8.14 -6.67
C ARG A 42 -5.74 9.13 -5.70
N ARG A 43 -6.32 10.24 -6.17
CA ARG A 43 -6.87 11.29 -5.30
C ARG A 43 -8.06 10.82 -4.45
N PRO A 44 -9.12 10.21 -5.01
CA PRO A 44 -10.21 9.69 -4.18
C PRO A 44 -9.74 8.54 -3.28
N PHE A 45 -8.79 7.72 -3.73
CA PHE A 45 -8.22 6.65 -2.93
C PHE A 45 -7.47 7.19 -1.70
N GLU A 46 -6.58 8.16 -1.91
CA GLU A 46 -5.85 8.85 -0.83
C GLU A 46 -6.80 9.55 0.15
N ALA A 47 -7.84 10.22 -0.36
CA ALA A 47 -8.85 10.87 0.47
C ALA A 47 -9.59 9.86 1.36
N LEU A 48 -10.06 8.74 0.81
CA LEU A 48 -10.79 7.74 1.57
C LEU A 48 -9.91 6.96 2.56
N LEU A 49 -8.66 6.66 2.21
CA LEU A 49 -7.70 6.05 3.16
C LEU A 49 -7.51 6.95 4.39
N ARG A 50 -7.41 8.26 4.18
CA ARG A 50 -7.28 9.26 5.25
C ARG A 50 -8.57 9.39 6.06
N GLU A 51 -9.72 9.45 5.41
CA GLU A 51 -11.03 9.51 6.07
C GLU A 51 -11.27 8.31 6.98
N ARG A 52 -10.85 7.11 6.54
CA ARG A 52 -10.93 5.88 7.33
C ARG A 52 -9.81 5.69 8.36
N GLY A 53 -8.89 6.66 8.50
CA GLY A 53 -7.80 6.58 9.48
C GLY A 53 -6.76 5.50 9.19
N LEU A 54 -6.68 4.98 7.96
CA LEU A 54 -5.83 3.84 7.62
C LEU A 54 -4.33 4.18 7.54
N ALA A 55 -3.97 5.47 7.53
CA ALA A 55 -2.58 5.90 7.35
C ALA A 55 -1.65 5.41 8.48
N ALA A 56 -2.09 5.51 9.74
CA ALA A 56 -1.29 5.04 10.88
C ALA A 56 -1.13 3.51 10.88
N GLN A 57 -2.19 2.78 10.53
CA GLN A 57 -2.17 1.33 10.42
C GLN A 57 -1.26 0.87 9.29
N LEU A 58 -1.30 1.55 8.14
CA LEU A 58 -0.39 1.32 7.03
C LEU A 58 1.08 1.50 7.43
N LEU A 59 1.41 2.49 8.27
CA LEU A 59 2.79 2.64 8.75
C LEU A 59 3.22 1.53 9.71
N GLY A 60 2.28 0.94 10.46
CA GLY A 60 2.52 -0.20 11.33
C GLY A 60 3.14 -1.40 10.61
N VAL A 61 2.89 -1.57 9.30
CA VAL A 61 3.49 -2.65 8.50
C VAL A 61 5.01 -2.55 8.42
N LEU A 62 5.58 -1.34 8.51
CA LEU A 62 7.03 -1.13 8.53
C LEU A 62 7.62 -1.66 9.83
N THR A 63 6.97 -1.38 10.96
CA THR A 63 7.37 -1.88 12.27
C THR A 63 7.30 -3.40 12.33
N THR A 64 6.22 -4.03 11.84
CA THR A 64 6.11 -5.49 11.75
C THR A 64 7.18 -6.07 10.84
N GLY A 65 7.44 -5.45 9.68
CA GLY A 65 8.47 -5.93 8.76
C GLY A 65 9.90 -5.79 9.29
N ALA A 66 10.20 -4.74 10.07
CA ALA A 66 11.48 -4.59 10.76
C ALA A 66 11.65 -5.65 11.85
N LYS A 67 10.61 -5.89 12.67
CA LYS A 67 10.60 -6.97 13.67
C LYS A 67 10.84 -8.35 13.04
N ALA A 68 10.25 -8.62 11.87
CA ALA A 68 10.47 -9.85 11.11
C ALA A 68 11.92 -10.10 10.71
N LEU A 69 12.70 -9.02 10.59
CA LEU A 69 14.12 -9.01 10.27
C LEU A 69 15.02 -8.89 11.51
N ASN A 70 14.44 -8.89 12.72
CA ASN A 70 15.13 -8.63 13.99
C ASN A 70 15.91 -7.29 13.97
N THR A 71 15.32 -6.26 13.37
CA THR A 71 15.87 -4.90 13.29
C THR A 71 14.79 -3.87 13.66
N GLY A 72 15.14 -2.59 13.65
CA GLY A 72 14.21 -1.47 13.84
C GLY A 72 14.10 -0.61 12.59
N ILE A 73 13.17 0.35 12.62
CA ILE A 73 13.17 1.48 11.69
C ILE A 73 14.04 2.58 12.30
N GLU A 74 14.86 3.24 11.48
CA GLU A 74 15.83 4.27 11.90
C GLU A 74 15.16 5.48 12.59
N ALA A 75 13.95 5.83 12.15
CA ALA A 75 13.16 6.91 12.74
C ALA A 75 11.67 6.56 12.75
N GLU A 76 10.92 7.15 13.68
CA GLU A 76 9.48 6.93 13.80
C GLU A 76 8.75 7.36 12.52
N PRO A 77 8.08 6.45 11.79
CA PRO A 77 7.37 6.80 10.57
C PRO A 77 6.18 7.72 10.84
N VAL A 78 6.04 8.78 10.04
CA VAL A 78 4.90 9.70 10.10
C VAL A 78 3.99 9.58 8.86
N PRO A 79 2.67 9.83 8.98
CA PRO A 79 1.76 9.79 7.83
C PRO A 79 2.13 10.81 6.74
N GLY A 80 2.77 10.31 5.68
CA GLY A 80 3.13 11.09 4.51
C GLY A 80 4.55 10.79 4.02
N PRO A 81 5.01 11.47 2.96
CA PRO A 81 6.35 11.31 2.46
C PRO A 81 7.41 11.64 3.54
N PRO A 82 8.51 10.88 3.63
CA PRO A 82 8.91 9.79 2.73
C PRO A 82 8.34 8.41 3.07
N TYR A 83 7.55 8.28 4.14
CA TYR A 83 7.16 7.00 4.73
C TYR A 83 5.91 6.37 4.12
N LEU A 84 4.94 7.18 3.71
CA LEU A 84 3.72 6.74 3.05
C LEU A 84 3.46 7.60 1.81
N VAL A 85 3.30 6.95 0.66
CA VAL A 85 2.91 7.58 -0.60
C VAL A 85 1.75 6.80 -1.20
N VAL A 86 0.66 7.49 -1.57
CA VAL A 86 -0.43 6.87 -2.32
C VAL A 86 -0.18 7.06 -3.82
N THR A 87 -0.14 5.96 -4.55
CA THR A 87 0.08 5.95 -6.00
C THR A 87 -1.20 5.52 -6.74
N SER A 88 -1.20 5.61 -8.06
CA SER A 88 -2.27 5.07 -8.90
C SER A 88 -2.37 3.53 -8.89
N ARG A 89 -1.41 2.82 -8.26
CA ARG A 89 -1.44 1.38 -8.03
C ARG A 89 -1.94 0.98 -6.65
N GLY A 90 -1.81 1.86 -5.65
CA GLY A 90 -1.79 1.43 -4.26
C GLY A 90 -1.02 2.35 -3.32
N PRO A 91 -1.20 2.22 -1.98
CA PRO A 91 -0.29 2.82 -1.02
C PRO A 91 1.07 2.09 -1.03
N LEU A 92 2.12 2.86 -0.82
CA LEU A 92 3.50 2.40 -0.69
C LEU A 92 4.03 2.94 0.63
N CYS A 93 4.46 2.03 1.50
CA CYS A 93 5.17 2.35 2.74
C CYS A 93 6.67 2.11 2.55
N ARG A 94 7.50 3.02 3.05
CA ARG A 94 8.96 2.90 2.98
C ARG A 94 9.62 3.37 4.27
N GLY A 95 10.49 2.54 4.85
CA GLY A 95 11.31 2.92 6.00
C GLY A 95 12.76 2.51 5.80
N THR A 96 13.69 3.31 6.32
CA THR A 96 15.09 2.90 6.46
C THR A 96 15.23 2.06 7.71
N LEU A 97 15.84 0.89 7.60
CA LEU A 97 16.15 -0.01 8.71
C LEU A 97 17.40 0.48 9.43
N THR A 98 17.61 0.07 10.68
CA THR A 98 18.80 0.48 11.45
C THR A 98 20.13 -0.02 10.86
N ASP A 99 20.09 -0.98 9.95
CA ASP A 99 21.25 -1.47 9.18
C ASP A 99 21.47 -0.74 7.85
N GLY A 100 20.72 0.33 7.59
CA GLY A 100 20.84 1.20 6.41
C GLY A 100 20.08 0.71 5.17
N ARG A 101 19.55 -0.52 5.16
CA ARG A 101 18.70 -1.03 4.06
C ARG A 101 17.33 -0.37 4.08
N ARG A 102 16.62 -0.37 2.96
CA ARG A 102 15.25 0.18 2.88
C ARG A 102 14.22 -0.93 2.77
N LEU A 103 13.30 -0.99 3.73
CA LEU A 103 12.10 -1.80 3.64
C LEU A 103 11.04 -1.05 2.84
N VAL A 104 10.53 -1.68 1.79
CA VAL A 104 9.44 -1.16 0.95
C VAL A 104 8.30 -2.17 0.96
N VAL A 105 7.11 -1.69 1.33
CA VAL A 105 5.86 -2.46 1.35
C VAL A 105 4.85 -1.78 0.43
N GLU A 106 4.41 -2.49 -0.61
CA GLU A 106 3.43 -2.01 -1.58
C GLU A 106 2.14 -2.83 -1.46
N LEU A 107 0.99 -2.18 -1.42
CA LEU A 107 -0.32 -2.84 -1.53
C LEU A 107 -0.88 -2.57 -2.93
N LEU A 108 -0.75 -3.53 -3.82
CA LEU A 108 -1.08 -3.40 -5.24
C LEU A 108 -2.57 -3.65 -5.49
N VAL A 109 -3.38 -2.61 -5.35
CA VAL A 109 -4.85 -2.65 -5.48
C VAL A 109 -5.32 -2.44 -6.92
N PHE A 110 -4.59 -1.62 -7.69
CA PHE A 110 -4.88 -1.32 -9.09
C PHE A 110 -3.76 -1.81 -10.00
N ALA A 111 -4.14 -2.34 -11.16
CA ALA A 111 -3.23 -2.67 -12.24
C ALA A 111 -3.12 -1.51 -13.24
N VAL A 112 -1.96 -1.39 -13.88
CA VAL A 112 -1.67 -0.40 -14.91
C VAL A 112 -1.21 -1.11 -16.16
N GLU A 113 -2.02 -1.09 -17.21
CA GLU A 113 -1.58 -1.44 -18.56
C GLU A 113 -0.81 -0.25 -19.12
N ARG A 114 0.33 -0.50 -19.76
CA ARG A 114 1.17 0.54 -20.35
C ARG A 114 0.92 0.58 -21.85
N GLN A 115 0.83 1.79 -22.40
CA GLN A 115 0.76 2.09 -23.84
C GLN A 115 -0.50 1.55 -24.56
N PRO A 116 -1.65 2.25 -24.47
CA PRO A 116 -1.90 3.46 -23.69
C PRO A 116 -2.10 3.15 -22.19
N PRO A 117 -1.89 4.12 -21.28
CA PRO A 117 -2.14 3.91 -19.86
C PRO A 117 -3.61 3.56 -19.62
N ARG A 118 -3.86 2.41 -18.99
CA ARG A 118 -5.19 2.02 -18.50
C ARG A 118 -5.08 1.51 -17.08
N TYR A 119 -5.92 2.05 -16.21
CA TYR A 119 -5.97 1.69 -14.80
C TYR A 119 -7.23 0.86 -14.54
N ARG A 120 -7.07 -0.26 -13.83
CA ARG A 120 -8.18 -1.13 -13.45
C ARG A 120 -8.00 -1.63 -12.02
N PHE A 121 -9.11 -1.75 -11.30
CA PHE A 121 -9.14 -2.44 -10.02
C PHE A 121 -8.83 -3.91 -10.23
N ARG A 122 -7.99 -4.49 -9.37
CA ARG A 122 -7.56 -5.89 -9.49
C ARG A 122 -8.47 -6.86 -8.75
N ASP A 123 -9.28 -6.36 -7.82
CA ASP A 123 -9.99 -7.19 -6.83
C ASP A 123 -9.10 -8.25 -6.16
N PRO A 124 -7.91 -7.86 -5.63
CA PRO A 124 -6.96 -8.84 -5.12
C PRO A 124 -7.37 -9.35 -3.74
N ALA A 125 -7.12 -10.63 -3.46
CA ALA A 125 -7.08 -11.09 -2.08
C ALA A 125 -5.97 -10.35 -1.30
N ALA A 126 -6.07 -10.29 0.04
CA ALA A 126 -5.11 -9.58 0.87
C ALA A 126 -3.66 -10.05 0.62
N GLU A 127 -3.47 -11.35 0.45
CA GLU A 127 -2.21 -11.97 0.09
C GLU A 127 -1.69 -11.46 -1.27
N GLU A 128 -2.53 -11.44 -2.29
CA GLU A 128 -2.13 -11.04 -3.65
C GLU A 128 -1.86 -9.54 -3.78
N CYS A 129 -2.38 -8.76 -2.84
CA CYS A 129 -2.19 -7.33 -2.75
C CYS A 129 -0.79 -6.96 -2.22
N LEU A 130 -0.26 -7.72 -1.25
CA LEU A 130 0.93 -7.34 -0.49
C LEU A 130 2.25 -7.74 -1.18
N GLN A 131 3.07 -6.76 -1.54
CA GLN A 131 4.43 -6.96 -2.03
C GLN A 131 5.44 -6.33 -1.05
N VAL A 132 6.51 -7.08 -0.73
CA VAL A 132 7.58 -6.64 0.17
C VAL A 132 8.92 -6.76 -0.55
N SER A 133 9.75 -5.72 -0.46
CA SER A 133 11.12 -5.73 -0.97
C SER A 133 12.10 -5.02 -0.03
N LEU A 134 13.35 -5.46 -0.05
CA LEU A 134 14.49 -4.74 0.53
C LEU A 134 15.29 -4.09 -0.60
N ARG A 135 15.73 -2.85 -0.39
CA ARG A 135 16.56 -2.09 -1.32
C ARG A 135 17.83 -1.61 -0.63
#